data_AF-A0AAW8KKZ2-F1
#
_entry.id   AF-A0AAW8KKZ2-F1
#
_cell.length_a   1.000
_cell.length_b   1.000
_cell.length_c   1.000
_cell.angle_alpha   90.00
_cell.angle_beta   90.00
_cell.angle_gamma   90.00
#
_symmetry.space_group_name_H-M   'P 1'
#
loop_
_entity.id
_entity.type
_entity.pdbx_description
1 polymer ?
#
loop_
_entity_poly.entity_id
_entity_poly.type
_entity_poly.pdbx_seq_one_letter_code
_entity_poly.pdbx_strand_id
1 'polypeptide(L)' 'MDYKEQHKSQTVVAAKVIARNFGDVRDCIYIDAGTDKGLKREMAVVNNGLIGIIDEVYGDYARVLLITSPRCKI' A
#
# COMPACT_ATOMS: atom_id res chain seq x y z
N MET A 1 -5.95 -3.15 14.58
CA MET A 1 -7.06 -2.18 14.52
C MET A 1 -6.68 -0.77 14.99
N ASP A 2 -5.46 -0.48 15.47
CA ASP A 2 -5.19 0.84 16.11
C ASP A 2 -4.26 1.83 15.40
N TYR A 3 -4.00 1.69 14.09
CA TYR A 3 -3.23 2.76 13.41
C TYR A 3 -4.04 4.07 13.31
N LYS A 4 -5.33 3.97 12.95
CA LYS A 4 -6.23 5.12 12.79
C LYS A 4 -6.43 5.91 14.09
N GLU A 5 -6.52 5.19 15.21
CA GLU A 5 -6.76 5.77 16.54
C GLU A 5 -5.55 6.55 17.07
N GLN A 6 -4.34 6.08 16.75
CA GLN A 6 -3.08 6.67 17.20
C GLN A 6 -2.63 7.88 16.36
N HIS A 7 -3.08 8.00 15.11
CA HIS A 7 -2.66 9.04 14.18
C HIS A 7 -3.86 9.85 13.64
N LYS A 8 -4.59 10.50 14.54
CA LYS A 8 -5.86 11.21 14.24
C LYS A 8 -5.75 12.35 13.21
N SER A 9 -4.55 12.86 12.95
CA SER A 9 -4.32 13.89 11.92
C SER A 9 -4.18 13.32 10.50
N GLN A 10 -4.06 12.00 10.34
CA GLN A 10 -3.84 11.36 9.04
C GLN A 10 -5.15 10.89 8.42
N THR A 11 -5.32 11.16 7.13
CA THR A 11 -6.40 10.57 6.34
C THR A 11 -6.02 9.16 5.93
N VAL A 12 -6.94 8.21 6.15
CA VAL A 12 -6.65 6.78 6.06
C VAL A 12 -7.69 6.05 5.21
N VAL A 13 -7.25 5.51 4.08
CA VAL A 13 -8.06 4.70 3.17
C VAL A 13 -7.91 3.23 3.54
N ALA A 14 -9.02 2.54 3.82
CA ALA A 14 -9.02 1.10 4.01
C ALA A 14 -9.04 0.39 2.66
N ALA A 15 -8.22 -0.65 2.50
CA ALA A 15 -8.13 -1.45 1.30
C ALA A 15 -7.84 -2.93 1.64
N LYS A 16 -8.27 -3.84 0.78
CA LYS A 16 -8.05 -5.29 0.84
C LYS A 16 -7.00 -5.69 -0.18
N VAL A 17 -6.13 -6.64 0.20
CA VAL A 17 -5.20 -7.27 -0.76
C VAL A 17 -6.00 -8.15 -1.73
N ILE A 18 -5.87 -7.88 -3.03
CA ILE A 18 -6.56 -8.62 -4.11
C ILE A 18 -5.63 -9.54 -4.89
N ALA A 19 -4.34 -9.25 -4.91
CA ALA A 19 -3.34 -10.12 -5.51
C ALA A 19 -1.97 -9.95 -4.84
N ARG A 20 -1.16 -11.00 -4.90
CA ARG A 20 0.25 -10.98 -4.53
C ARG A 20 1.05 -11.59 -5.67
N ASN A 21 2.15 -10.95 -6.06
CA ASN A 21 3.04 -11.56 -7.05
C ASN A 21 3.79 -12.72 -6.40
N PHE A 22 3.62 -13.94 -6.94
CA PHE A 22 4.25 -15.17 -6.46
C PHE A 22 5.51 -15.56 -7.26
N GLY A 23 5.88 -14.79 -8.29
CA GLY A 23 7.13 -15.00 -9.04
C GLY A 23 8.38 -14.67 -8.22
N ASP A 24 9.56 -14.88 -8.80
CA ASP A 24 10.87 -14.69 -8.14
C ASP A 24 11.05 -13.31 -7.49
N VAL A 25 10.30 -12.34 -7.99
CA VAL A 25 10.32 -10.96 -7.54
C VAL A 25 9.08 -10.70 -6.67
N ARG A 26 9.08 -11.23 -5.43
CA ARG A 26 8.02 -11.09 -4.40
C ARG A 26 7.92 -9.68 -3.81
N ASP A 27 7.98 -8.68 -4.67
CA ASP A 27 8.27 -7.32 -4.23
C ASP A 27 7.03 -6.44 -4.15
N CYS A 28 5.86 -6.96 -4.55
CA CYS A 28 4.65 -6.17 -4.55
C CYS A 28 3.38 -6.96 -4.22
N ILE A 29 2.40 -6.22 -3.73
CA ILE A 29 1.00 -6.65 -3.59
C ILE A 29 0.09 -5.64 -4.30
N TYR A 30 -1.12 -6.07 -4.65
CA TYR A 30 -2.16 -5.22 -5.21
C TYR A 30 -3.31 -5.08 -4.22
N ILE A 31 -3.88 -3.87 -4.15
CA ILE A 31 -4.99 -3.53 -3.24
C ILE A 31 -6.20 -2.99 -4.00
N ASP A 32 -7.42 -3.21 -3.48
CA ASP A 32 -8.72 -2.79 -4.08
C ASP A 32 -9.07 -1.30 -3.90
N ALA A 33 -8.06 -0.45 -3.97
CA ALA A 33 -8.22 0.98 -3.84
C ALA A 33 -7.24 1.68 -4.78
N GLY A 34 -7.75 2.69 -5.51
CA GLY A 34 -6.99 3.47 -6.48
C GLY A 34 -7.28 4.98 -6.39
N THR A 35 -7.10 5.69 -7.49
CA THR A 35 -7.34 7.14 -7.59
C THR A 35 -8.75 7.53 -7.21
N ASP A 36 -9.72 6.64 -7.43
CA ASP A 36 -11.14 6.88 -7.11
C ASP A 36 -11.38 6.98 -5.59
N LYS A 37 -10.46 6.44 -4.79
CA LYS A 37 -10.41 6.58 -3.34
C LYS A 37 -9.36 7.59 -2.87
N GLY A 38 -8.81 8.38 -3.78
CA GLY A 38 -7.85 9.46 -3.49
C GLY A 38 -6.41 9.01 -3.26
N LEU A 39 -6.05 7.76 -3.62
CA LEU A 39 -4.69 7.27 -3.48
C LEU A 39 -3.72 7.97 -4.43
N LYS A 40 -2.49 8.13 -3.98
CA LYS A 40 -1.38 8.73 -4.71
C LYS A 40 -0.13 7.89 -4.51
N ARG A 41 0.82 8.02 -5.44
CA ARG A 41 2.18 7.48 -5.28
C ARG A 41 2.80 8.00 -3.99
N GLU A 42 3.72 7.22 -3.43
CA GLU A 42 4.49 7.52 -2.21
C GLU A 42 3.67 7.57 -0.92
N MET A 43 2.37 7.24 -0.97
CA MET A 43 1.59 7.01 0.24
C MET A 43 2.06 5.73 0.95
N ALA A 44 2.19 5.82 2.28
CA ALA A 44 2.54 4.69 3.13
C ALA A 44 1.39 3.69 3.24
N VAL A 45 1.72 2.40 3.18
CA VAL A 45 0.79 1.31 3.44
C VAL A 45 1.19 0.63 4.73
N VAL A 46 0.22 0.52 5.65
CA VAL A 46 0.46 0.03 7.01
C VAL A 46 -0.49 -1.12 7.37
N ASN A 47 0.03 -2.12 8.06
CA ASN A 47 -0.73 -3.17 8.74
C ASN A 47 0.04 -3.61 9.99
N ASN A 48 -0.40 -3.16 11.17
CA ASN A 48 0.33 -3.31 12.45
C ASN A 48 1.80 -2.82 12.40
N GLY A 49 2.13 -1.96 11.43
CA GLY A 49 3.49 -1.53 11.09
C GLY A 49 3.55 -1.10 9.63
N LEU A 50 4.63 -0.46 9.20
CA LEU A 50 4.85 -0.13 7.79
C LEU A 50 5.10 -1.41 7.00
N ILE A 51 4.41 -1.58 5.88
CA ILE A 51 4.59 -2.76 5.01
C ILE A 51 5.06 -2.40 3.59
N GLY A 52 4.88 -1.15 3.17
CA GLY A 52 5.30 -0.71 1.85
C GLY A 52 4.85 0.69 1.51
N ILE A 53 5.12 1.08 0.26
CA ILE A 53 4.71 2.34 -0.34
C ILE A 53 3.93 2.08 -1.62
N ILE A 54 3.03 2.99 -1.97
CA ILE A 54 2.35 2.95 -3.25
C ILE A 54 3.30 3.42 -4.35
N ASP A 55 3.61 2.55 -5.31
CA ASP A 55 4.51 2.87 -6.43
C ASP A 55 3.76 3.03 -7.77
N GLU A 56 2.57 2.45 -7.90
CA GLU A 56 1.64 2.67 -9.02
C GLU A 56 0.19 2.78 -8.53
N VAL A 57 -0.60 3.65 -9.15
CA VAL A 57 -2.02 3.87 -8.84
C VAL A 57 -2.83 3.86 -10.13
N TYR A 58 -3.91 3.09 -10.14
CA TYR A 58 -4.89 2.99 -11.21
C TYR A 58 -6.27 3.45 -10.67
N GLY A 59 -7.33 3.40 -11.48
CA GLY A 59 -8.67 3.88 -11.08
C GLY A 59 -9.17 3.25 -9.78
N ASP A 60 -9.29 1.92 -9.80
CA ASP A 60 -9.90 1.11 -8.76
C ASP A 60 -8.91 0.24 -7.97
N TYR A 61 -7.63 0.21 -8.36
CA TYR A 61 -6.58 -0.54 -7.64
C TYR A 61 -5.24 0.20 -7.62
N ALA A 62 -4.34 -0.26 -6.75
CA ALA A 62 -2.98 0.26 -6.65
C ALA A 62 -1.98 -0.88 -6.41
N ARG A 63 -0.74 -0.66 -6.82
CA ARG A 63 0.40 -1.53 -6.51
C ARG A 63 1.15 -0.96 -5.32
N VAL A 64 1.51 -1.84 -4.41
CA VAL A 64 2.30 -1.54 -3.22
C VAL A 64 3.64 -2.23 -3.35
N LEU A 65 4.73 -1.47 -3.36
CA LEU A 65 6.09 -1.96 -3.25
C LEU A 65 6.39 -2.28 -1.79
N LEU A 66 6.71 -3.53 -1.50
CA LEU A 66 6.97 -4.01 -0.14
C LEU A 66 8.34 -3.53 0.37
N ILE A 67 8.42 -3.23 1.67
CA ILE A 67 9.69 -2.85 2.33
C ILE A 67 10.76 -3.97 2.29
N THR A 68 10.33 -5.22 2.08
CA THR A 68 11.24 -6.36 1.93
C THR A 68 11.85 -6.45 0.53
N SER A 69 11.40 -5.62 -0.42
CA SER A 69 11.98 -5.58 -1.76
C SER A 69 13.33 -4.85 -1.72
N PRO A 70 14.36 -5.37 -2.41
CA PRO A 70 15.63 -4.65 -2.60
C PRO A 70 15.47 -3.36 -3.42
N ARG A 71 14.32 -3.15 -4.08
CA ARG A 71 14.00 -1.92 -4.81
C ARG A 71 13.34 -0.86 -3.94
N CYS A 72 12.91 -1.21 -2.73
CA CYS A 72 12.32 -0.25 -1.81
C CYS A 72 13.44 0.64 -1.25
N LYS A 73 13.50 1.89 -1.71
CA LYS A 73 14.41 2.93 -1.20
C LYS A 73 13.55 3.96 -0.45
N ILE A 74 13.40 3.75 0.85
CA ILE A 74 12.69 4.63 1.79
C ILE A 74 13.62 4.99 2.94
#